data_AF-A0A846PJI6-F1
#
_entry.id   AF-A0A846PJI6-F1
#
_cell.length_a   1.000
_cell.length_b   1.000
_cell.length_c   1.000
_cell.angle_alpha   90.00
_cell.angle_beta   90.00
_cell.angle_gamma   90.00
#
_symmetry.space_group_name_H-M   'P 1'
#
loop_
_entity.id
_entity.type
_entity.pdbx_description
1 polymer ?
#
loop_
_entity_poly.entity_id
_entity_poly.type
_entity_poly.pdbx_seq_one_letter_code
_entity_poly.pdbx_strand_id
1 'polypeptide(L)'
;MKEKVELIISFAELAFQRFDHAIKDISEKEIEWQPVEVGNSIRWILTHLSQQWNVGIPRIIKGDPEYKPKTWPEDYVGNSSYSSERILNDI
;
A
#
# COMPACT_ATOMS: atom_id res chain seq x y z
N MET A 1 -2.53 16.99 -24.04
CA MET A 1 -2.36 16.84 -22.57
C MET A 1 -3.46 15.99 -21.96
N LYS A 2 -4.73 16.28 -22.24
CA LYS A 2 -5.88 15.51 -21.73
C LYS A 2 -5.77 14.00 -22.00
N GLU A 3 -5.50 13.62 -23.24
CA GLU A 3 -5.31 12.20 -23.63
C GLU A 3 -4.19 11.49 -22.87
N LYS A 4 -3.09 12.20 -22.54
CA LYS A 4 -1.96 11.62 -21.78
C LYS A 4 -2.35 11.39 -20.32
N VAL A 5 -3.11 12.31 -19.73
CA VAL A 5 -3.63 12.18 -18.36
C VAL A 5 -4.65 11.05 -18.29
N GLU A 6 -5.58 10.99 -19.23
CA GLU A 6 -6.56 9.90 -19.34
C GLU A 6 -5.87 8.54 -19.49
N LEU A 7 -4.82 8.45 -20.32
CA LEU A 7 -4.05 7.22 -20.46
C LEU A 7 -3.39 6.78 -19.14
N ILE A 8 -2.78 7.71 -18.39
CA ILE A 8 -2.17 7.42 -17.08
C ILE A 8 -3.23 6.93 -16.08
N ILE A 9 -4.40 7.58 -16.06
CA ILE A 9 -5.52 7.16 -15.21
C ILE A 9 -5.94 5.73 -15.54
N SER A 10 -6.15 5.40 -16.82
CA SER A 10 -6.53 4.05 -17.24
C SER A 10 -5.49 2.99 -16.87
N PHE A 11 -4.19 3.31 -16.95
CA PHE A 11 -3.13 2.42 -16.51
C PHE A 11 -3.16 2.20 -14.98
N ALA A 12 -3.40 3.27 -14.21
CA ALA A 12 -3.51 3.17 -12.76
C ALA A 12 -4.73 2.31 -12.37
N GLU A 13 -5.90 2.57 -12.94
CA GLU A 13 -7.11 1.80 -12.69
C GLU A 13 -6.92 0.31 -12.98
N LEU A 14 -6.30 -0.04 -14.11
CA LEU A 14 -5.97 -1.43 -14.44
C LEU A 14 -5.00 -2.06 -13.42
N ALA A 15 -4.01 -1.29 -12.96
CA ALA A 15 -3.05 -1.78 -11.97
C ALA A 15 -3.73 -2.05 -10.62
N PHE A 16 -4.57 -1.13 -10.13
CA PHE A 16 -5.33 -1.31 -8.89
C PHE A 16 -6.32 -2.47 -8.99
N GLN A 17 -7.05 -2.61 -10.10
CA GLN A 17 -7.95 -3.76 -10.30
C GLN A 17 -7.22 -5.12 -10.24
N ARG A 18 -6.03 -5.20 -10.83
CA ARG A 18 -5.19 -6.42 -10.75
C ARG A 18 -4.70 -6.67 -9.34
N PHE A 19 -4.32 -5.59 -8.65
CA PHE A 19 -3.86 -5.65 -7.29
C PHE A 19 -4.97 -6.12 -6.34
N ASP A 20 -6.18 -5.56 -6.43
CA ASP A 20 -7.38 -5.99 -5.68
C ASP A 20 -7.64 -7.49 -5.84
N HIS A 21 -7.53 -7.99 -7.07
CA HIS A 21 -7.67 -9.41 -7.33
C HIS A 21 -6.56 -10.24 -6.66
N ALA A 22 -5.31 -9.75 -6.69
CA ALA A 22 -4.16 -10.46 -6.14
C ALA A 22 -4.19 -10.54 -4.60
N ILE A 23 -4.78 -9.55 -3.93
CA ILE A 23 -4.87 -9.50 -2.46
C ILE A 23 -6.19 -10.06 -1.91
N LYS A 24 -7.08 -10.48 -2.80
CA LYS A 24 -8.40 -10.96 -2.42
C LYS A 24 -8.29 -12.15 -1.48
N ASP A 25 -9.05 -12.09 -0.38
CA ASP A 25 -9.20 -13.16 0.61
C ASP A 25 -7.88 -13.60 1.29
N ILE A 26 -6.83 -12.75 1.31
CA ILE A 26 -5.59 -13.04 2.07
C ILE A 26 -5.91 -13.22 3.55
N SER A 27 -5.57 -14.40 4.07
CA SER A 27 -5.73 -14.73 5.49
C SER A 27 -4.61 -14.15 6.36
N GLU A 28 -4.85 -14.13 7.68
CA GLU A 28 -3.85 -13.76 8.70
C GLU A 28 -2.58 -14.62 8.64
N LYS A 29 -2.68 -15.86 8.16
CA LYS A 29 -1.50 -16.73 8.02
C LYS A 29 -0.72 -16.41 6.75
N GLU A 30 -1.42 -16.15 5.65
CA GLU A 30 -0.79 -15.87 4.36
C GLU A 30 -0.07 -14.53 4.37
N ILE A 31 -0.56 -13.54 5.10
CA ILE A 31 0.08 -12.23 5.19
C ILE A 31 1.50 -12.31 5.80
N GLU A 32 1.80 -13.34 6.60
CA GLU A 32 3.14 -13.59 7.15
C GLU A 32 4.08 -14.32 6.19
N TRP A 33 3.59 -14.80 5.04
CA TRP A 33 4.42 -15.51 4.08
C TRP A 33 5.47 -14.58 3.47
N GLN A 34 6.67 -15.13 3.26
CA GLN A 34 7.76 -14.48 2.54
C GLN A 34 8.44 -15.49 1.61
N PRO A 35 8.97 -15.06 0.45
CA PRO A 35 9.55 -15.97 -0.54
C PRO A 35 10.87 -16.59 -0.10
N VAL A 36 11.65 -15.86 0.69
CA VAL A 36 12.95 -16.26 1.25
C VAL A 36 13.14 -15.61 2.61
N GLU A 37 14.05 -16.13 3.43
CA GLU A 37 14.28 -15.68 4.82
C GLU A 37 14.60 -14.18 4.96
N VAL A 38 15.34 -13.62 3.99
CA VAL A 38 15.70 -12.18 3.93
C VAL A 38 14.70 -11.32 3.15
N GLY A 39 13.65 -11.94 2.63
CA GLY A 39 12.63 -11.27 1.81
C GLY A 39 11.63 -10.53 2.68
N ASN A 40 10.91 -9.60 2.07
CA ASN A 40 9.77 -8.97 2.74
C ASN A 40 8.59 -9.95 2.77
N SER A 41 7.90 -10.00 3.91
CA SER A 41 6.60 -10.67 4.00
C SER A 41 5.53 -9.91 3.25
N ILE A 42 4.42 -10.58 2.94
CA ILE A 42 3.23 -9.94 2.36
C ILE A 42 2.77 -8.77 3.24
N ARG A 43 2.78 -8.91 4.58
CA ARG A 43 2.48 -7.85 5.55
C ARG A 43 3.34 -6.63 5.33
N TRP A 44 4.65 -6.83 5.25
CA TRP A 44 5.57 -5.72 5.07
C TRP A 44 5.29 -5.01 3.74
N ILE A 45 5.07 -5.77 2.66
CA ILE A 45 4.77 -5.23 1.33
C ILE A 45 3.49 -4.40 1.35
N LEU A 46 2.39 -4.96 1.87
CA LEU A 46 1.08 -4.31 1.89
C LEU A 46 1.07 -3.04 2.74
N THR A 47 1.63 -3.09 3.95
CA THR A 47 1.75 -1.90 4.82
C THR A 47 2.70 -0.84 4.23
N HIS A 48 3.75 -1.25 3.52
CA HIS A 48 4.62 -0.32 2.79
C HIS A 48 3.88 0.36 1.63
N LEU A 49 3.08 -0.37 0.85
CA LEU A 49 2.27 0.21 -0.23
C LEU A 49 1.29 1.25 0.30
N SER A 50 0.53 0.92 1.35
CA SER A 50 -0.40 1.86 1.98
C SER A 50 0.33 3.10 2.55
N GLN A 51 1.53 2.94 3.13
CA GLN A 51 2.40 4.07 3.51
C GLN A 51 2.78 4.94 2.29
N GLN A 52 3.14 4.34 1.16
CA GLN A 52 3.47 5.11 -0.05
C GLN A 52 2.24 5.87 -0.57
N TRP A 53 1.07 5.26 -0.60
CA TRP A 53 -0.14 5.88 -1.15
C TRP A 53 -0.68 7.00 -0.26
N ASN A 54 -0.64 6.82 1.06
CA ASN A 54 -1.21 7.78 2.01
C ASN A 54 -0.23 8.83 2.53
N VAL A 55 1.08 8.57 2.42
CA VAL A 55 2.14 9.47 2.92
C VAL A 55 3.13 9.84 1.82
N GLY A 56 3.76 8.86 1.17
CA GLY A 56 4.83 9.09 0.19
C GLY A 56 4.40 9.94 -1.02
N ILE A 57 3.36 9.52 -1.74
CA ILE A 57 2.82 10.24 -2.90
C ILE A 57 2.30 11.62 -2.49
N PRO A 58 1.49 11.77 -1.42
CA PRO A 58 1.08 13.08 -0.94
C PRO A 58 2.23 14.03 -0.58
N ARG A 59 3.34 13.56 0.01
CA ARG A 59 4.54 14.39 0.25
C ARG A 59 5.06 15.00 -1.05
N ILE A 60 5.15 14.19 -2.11
CA ILE A 60 5.61 14.63 -3.43
C ILE A 60 4.64 15.64 -4.04
N ILE A 61 3.33 15.35 -4.02
CA ILE A 61 2.30 16.23 -4.61
C ILE A 61 2.21 17.56 -3.87
N LYS A 62 2.32 17.55 -2.53
CA LYS A 62 2.24 18.75 -1.69
C LYS A 62 3.55 19.53 -1.64
N GLY A 63 4.67 18.92 -2.02
CA GLY A 63 6.00 19.51 -1.86
C GLY A 63 6.41 19.67 -0.39
N ASP A 64 5.86 18.84 0.49
CA ASP A 64 6.12 18.87 1.93
C ASP A 64 6.74 17.53 2.35
N PRO A 65 8.07 17.45 2.58
CA PRO A 65 8.76 16.22 2.97
C PRO A 65 8.26 15.64 4.29
N GLU A 66 7.71 16.48 5.16
CA GLU A 66 7.22 16.10 6.49
C GLU A 66 5.72 15.80 6.50
N TYR A 67 5.03 15.94 5.37
CA TYR A 67 3.60 15.64 5.29
C TYR A 67 3.32 14.22 5.78
N LYS A 68 2.38 14.13 6.72
CA LYS A 68 1.85 12.88 7.25
C LYS A 68 0.43 13.16 7.78
N PRO A 69 -0.57 12.32 7.48
CA PRO A 69 -1.88 12.46 8.11
C PRO A 69 -1.75 12.41 9.63
N LYS A 70 -2.47 13.26 10.36
CA LYS A 70 -2.36 13.36 11.83
C LYS A 70 -2.64 12.03 12.55
N THR A 71 -3.45 11.17 11.96
CA THR A 71 -3.84 9.87 12.50
C THR A 71 -2.94 8.72 12.01
N TRP A 72 -1.91 9.01 11.21
CA TRP A 72 -1.06 7.97 10.66
C TRP A 72 -0.09 7.44 11.73
N PRO A 73 -0.03 6.12 11.97
CA PRO A 73 0.85 5.55 13.00
C PRO A 73 2.33 5.73 12.66
N GLU A 74 3.21 5.79 13.66
CA GLU A 74 4.67 5.88 13.45
C GLU A 74 5.29 4.54 13.04
N ASP A 75 4.69 3.44 13.50
CA ASP A 75 5.17 2.08 13.34
C ASP A 75 4.30 1.32 12.33
N TYR A 76 3.84 1.96 11.25
CA TYR A 76 2.87 1.30 10.36
C TYR A 76 3.45 0.10 9.61
N VAL A 77 4.64 0.28 9.02
CA VAL A 77 5.24 -0.67 8.09
C VAL A 77 5.73 -1.92 8.83
N GLY A 78 5.25 -3.09 8.42
CA GLY A 78 5.68 -4.38 8.95
C GLY A 78 5.14 -4.72 10.34
N ASN A 79 4.26 -3.91 10.91
CA ASN A 79 3.78 -4.10 12.27
C ASN A 79 2.81 -5.28 12.36
N SER A 80 3.19 -6.25 13.18
CA SER A 80 2.47 -7.52 13.39
C SER A 80 1.22 -7.38 14.27
N SER A 81 0.99 -6.22 14.88
CA SER A 81 -0.22 -5.95 15.67
C SER A 81 -1.45 -5.62 14.82
N TYR A 82 -1.29 -5.32 13.53
CA TYR A 82 -2.41 -5.03 12.63
C TYR A 82 -2.96 -6.32 12.01
N SER A 83 -4.29 -6.50 12.03
CA SER A 83 -4.93 -7.63 11.33
C SER A 83 -4.77 -7.50 9.81
N SER A 84 -4.83 -8.61 9.08
CA SER A 84 -4.92 -8.60 7.63
C SER A 84 -6.14 -7.80 7.16
N GLU A 85 -7.28 -7.92 7.85
CA GLU A 85 -8.49 -7.12 7.57
C GLU A 85 -8.22 -5.61 7.64
N ARG A 86 -7.51 -5.16 8.68
CA ARG A 86 -7.15 -3.74 8.81
C ARG A 86 -6.24 -3.30 7.66
N ILE A 87 -5.21 -4.08 7.36
CA ILE A 87 -4.24 -3.75 6.31
C ILE A 87 -4.94 -3.66 4.95
N LEU A 88 -5.85 -4.58 4.64
CA LEU A 88 -6.59 -4.58 3.37
C LEU A 88 -7.59 -3.41 3.28
N ASN A 89 -8.12 -2.90 4.39
CA ASN A 89 -8.99 -1.71 4.41
C ASN A 89 -8.25 -0.37 4.30
N ASP A 90 -6.95 -0.34 4.63
CA ASP A 90 -6.10 0.86 4.55
C ASP A 90 -5.48 1.07 3.15
N ILE A 91 -5.78 0.18 2.21
CA ILE A 91 -5.22 0.04 0.87
C ILE A 91 -6.24 0.47 -0.17
#